data_AF-A0A7C1M197-F1
#
_entry.id   AF-A0A7C1M197-F1
#
_cell.length_a   1.000
_cell.length_b   1.000
_cell.length_c   1.000
_cell.angle_alpha   90.00
_cell.angle_beta   90.00
_cell.angle_gamma   90.00
#
_symmetry.space_group_name_H-M   'P 1'
#
loop_
_entity.id
_entity.type
_entity.pdbx_description
1 polymer ?
#
loop_
_entity_poly.entity_id
_entity_poly.type
_entity_poly.pdbx_seq_one_letter_code
_entity_poly.pdbx_strand_id
1 'polypeptide(L)' 'MDSLFSSMGNVFGGLLSLIWLIIVILAIVKVAKSGAGTFSKAIWIFVLIFFPLVGLIIWYLFGPKG' A
#
# COMPACT_ATOMS: atom_id res chain seq x y z
N MET A 1 14.37 -7.87 31.21
CA MET A 1 13.56 -8.76 30.34
C MET A 1 12.70 -7.91 29.40
N ASP A 2 12.21 -6.78 29.90
CA ASP A 2 11.48 -5.68 29.24
C ASP A 2 12.18 -5.10 27.98
N SER A 3 13.52 -5.05 27.97
CA SER A 3 14.33 -4.64 26.81
C SER A 3 14.37 -5.66 25.67
N LEU A 4 14.16 -6.94 25.97
CA LEU A 4 14.08 -8.00 24.96
C LEU A 4 12.71 -7.98 24.29
N PHE A 5 11.64 -7.71 25.05
CA PHE A 5 10.29 -7.53 24.51
C PHE A 5 10.17 -6.31 23.60
N SER A 6 10.78 -5.18 23.94
CA SER A 6 10.83 -4.01 23.07
C SER A 6 11.69 -4.24 21.82
N SER A 7 12.81 -4.96 21.94
CA SER A 7 13.63 -5.37 20.80
C SER A 7 12.88 -6.28 19.82
N MET A 8 12.13 -7.26 20.34
CA MET A 8 11.25 -8.10 19.52
C MET A 8 10.16 -7.27 18.83
N GLY A 9 9.50 -6.36 19.55
CA GLY A 9 8.47 -5.47 18.99
C GLY A 9 8.96 -4.60 17.83
N ASN A 10 10.20 -4.11 17.89
CA ASN A 10 10.78 -3.28 16.83
C ASN A 10 11.05 -4.08 15.54
N VAL A 11 11.49 -5.34 15.66
CA VAL A 11 11.70 -6.22 14.50
C VAL A 11 10.38 -6.52 13.79
N PHE A 12 9.32 -6.83 14.55
CA PHE A 12 7.99 -7.05 13.98
C PHE A 12 7.40 -5.78 13.36
N GLY A 13 7.54 -4.62 13.99
CA GLY A 13 7.09 -3.34 13.44
C GLY A 13 7.82 -2.95 12.16
N GLY A 14 9.15 -3.14 12.11
CA GLY A 14 9.97 -2.84 10.94
C GLY A 14 9.64 -3.73 9.75
N LEU A 15 9.52 -5.05 9.96
CA LEU A 15 9.13 -5.98 8.88
C LEU A 15 7.71 -5.72 8.39
N LEU A 16 6.76 -5.47 9.29
CA LEU A 16 5.37 -5.24 8.92
C LEU A 16 5.23 -3.96 8.07
N SER A 17 5.93 -2.88 8.44
CA SER A 17 5.98 -1.66 7.64
C SER A 17 6.60 -1.90 6.26
N LEU A 18 7.64 -2.72 6.16
CA LEU A 18 8.30 -3.03 4.90
C LEU A 18 7.38 -3.82 3.96
N ILE A 19 6.71 -4.84 4.48
CA ILE A 19 5.72 -5.64 3.73
C ILE A 19 4.59 -4.75 3.23
N TRP A 20 4.08 -3.88 4.09
CA TRP A 20 3.00 -2.97 3.74
C TRP A 20 3.42 -1.98 2.64
N LEU A 21 4.64 -1.44 2.69
CA LEU A 21 5.17 -0.58 1.63
C LEU A 21 5.24 -1.31 0.28
N ILE A 22 5.67 -2.58 0.28
CA ILE A 22 5.70 -3.42 -0.93
C ILE A 22 4.28 -3.58 -1.50
N ILE A 23 3.29 -3.85 -0.66
CA ILE A 23 1.90 -4.01 -1.08
C ILE A 23 1.35 -2.72 -1.73
N VAL A 24 1.64 -1.55 -1.15
CA VAL A 24 1.24 -0.25 -1.72
C VAL A 24 1.88 -0.02 -3.08
N ILE A 25 3.18 -0.32 -3.23
CA ILE A 25 3.88 -0.22 -4.52
C ILE A 25 3.25 -1.15 -5.56
N LEU A 26 2.92 -2.39 -5.19
CA LEU A 26 2.28 -3.35 -6.09
C LEU A 26 0.89 -2.86 -6.55
N ALA A 27 0.12 -2.23 -5.67
CA ALA A 27 -1.15 -1.61 -6.03
C ALA A 27 -0.96 -0.48 -7.05
N ILE A 28 0.02 0.41 -6.82
CA ILE A 28 0.36 1.51 -7.74
C ILE A 28 0.77 0.97 -9.11
N VAL A 29 1.63 -0.06 -9.16
CA VAL A 29 2.06 -0.69 -10.43
C VAL A 29 0.87 -1.29 -11.16
N LYS A 30 -0.07 -1.94 -10.46
CA LYS A 30 -1.29 -2.48 -11.07
C LYS A 30 -2.20 -1.39 -11.63
N VAL A 31 -2.36 -0.27 -10.93
CA VAL A 31 -3.10 0.91 -11.46
C VAL A 31 -2.42 1.45 -12.71
N ALA A 32 -1.10 1.64 -12.67
CA ALA A 32 -0.34 2.18 -13.80
C ALA A 32 -0.44 1.28 -15.04
N LYS A 33 -0.42 -0.04 -14.86
CA LYS A 33 -0.56 -1.05 -15.93
C LYS A 33 -1.99 -1.32 -16.36
N SER A 34 -3.01 -0.81 -15.64
CA SER A 34 -4.41 -1.06 -15.98
C SER A 34 -4.81 -0.42 -17.33
N GLY A 35 -5.88 -0.92 -17.95
CA GLY A 35 -6.48 -0.30 -19.14
C GLY A 35 -7.25 1.00 -18.86
N ALA A 36 -7.27 1.49 -17.62
CA ALA A 36 -8.00 2.70 -17.25
C ALA A 36 -7.40 3.94 -17.92
N GLY A 37 -8.25 4.94 -18.21
CA GLY A 37 -7.80 6.21 -18.78
C GLY A 37 -6.78 6.93 -17.87
N THR A 38 -5.92 7.76 -18.48
CA THR A 38 -4.82 8.46 -17.80
C THR A 38 -5.26 9.24 -16.56
N PHE A 39 -6.41 9.91 -16.60
CA PHE A 39 -6.95 10.66 -15.47
C PHE A 39 -7.37 9.77 -14.30
N SER A 40 -7.99 8.62 -14.59
CA SER A 40 -8.38 7.63 -13.58
C SER A 40 -7.14 7.07 -12.88
N LYS A 41 -6.09 6.72 -13.64
CA LYS A 41 -4.81 6.26 -13.08
C LYS A 41 -4.21 7.27 -12.11
N ALA A 42 -4.16 8.54 -12.49
CA ALA A 42 -3.61 9.60 -11.65
C ALA A 42 -4.35 9.72 -10.31
N ILE A 43 -5.69 9.72 -10.33
CA ILE A 43 -6.51 9.78 -9.11
C ILE A 43 -6.21 8.58 -8.19
N TRP A 44 -6.19 7.37 -8.74
CA TRP A 44 -5.94 6.17 -7.96
C TRP A 44 -4.54 6.14 -7.35
N ILE A 45 -3.53 6.60 -8.08
CA ILE A 45 -2.16 6.74 -7.55
C ILE A 45 -2.13 7.77 -6.42
N PHE A 46 -2.80 8.92 -6.59
CA PHE A 46 -2.91 9.93 -5.53
C PHE A 46 -3.57 9.35 -4.26
N VAL A 47 -4.69 8.66 -4.41
CA VAL A 47 -5.41 8.03 -3.28
C VAL A 47 -4.53 7.02 -2.55
N LEU A 48 -3.79 6.17 -3.28
CA LEU A 48 -2.87 5.18 -2.69
C LEU A 48 -1.69 5.81 -1.94
N ILE A 49 -1.21 6.99 -2.36
CA ILE A 49 -0.07 7.67 -1.71
C ILE A 49 -0.53 8.46 -0.49
N PHE A 50 -1.61 9.23 -0.59
CA PHE A 50 -2.12 10.07 0.50
C PHE A 50 -2.83 9.24 1.58
N PHE A 51 -3.55 8.20 1.16
CA PHE A 51 -4.29 7.32 2.05
C PHE A 51 -3.87 5.87 1.81
N PRO A 52 -2.68 5.46 2.25
CA PRO A 52 -2.14 4.16 1.88
C PRO A 52 -2.83 2.97 2.57
N LEU A 53 -3.45 3.16 3.74
CA LEU A 53 -4.28 2.12 4.36
C LEU A 53 -5.67 2.05 3.71
N VAL A 54 -6.41 3.16 3.78
CA VAL A 54 -7.80 3.23 3.30
C VAL A 54 -7.87 3.15 1.78
N GLY A 55 -6.98 3.84 1.09
CA GLY A 55 -6.87 3.81 -0.37
C GLY A 55 -6.48 2.44 -0.91
N LEU A 56 -5.66 1.66 -0.20
CA LEU A 56 -5.37 0.27 -0.58
C LEU A 56 -6.63 -0.61 -0.45
N ILE A 57 -7.42 -0.44 0.62
CA ILE A 57 -8.68 -1.16 0.79
C ILE A 57 -9.68 -0.80 -0.31
N ILE A 58 -9.86 0.50 -0.58
CA ILE A 58 -10.76 0.98 -1.64
C ILE A 58 -10.29 0.49 -3.02
N TRP A 59 -8.99 0.54 -3.30
CA TRP A 59 -8.40 0.01 -4.53
C TRP A 59 -8.57 -1.51 -4.65
N TYR A 60 -8.47 -2.23 -3.53
CA TYR A 60 -8.70 -3.66 -3.54
C TYR A 60 -10.17 -4.00 -3.87
N LEU A 61 -11.14 -3.17 -3.53
CA LEU A 61 -12.55 -3.42 -3.84
C LEU A 61 -12.97 -2.87 -5.21
N PHE A 62 -12.60 -1.63 -5.51
CA PHE A 62 -13.10 -0.87 -6.67
C PHE A 62 -11.99 -0.36 -7.60
N GLY A 63 -10.73 -0.66 -7.29
CA GLY A 63 -9.60 -0.20 -8.06
C GLY A 63 -9.58 -0.76 -9.48
N PRO A 64 -9.02 0.00 -10.44
CA PRO A 64 -8.84 -0.44 -11.81
C PRO A 64 -7.80 -1.54 -11.79
N LYS A 65 -8.30 -2.76 -11.76
CA LYS A 65 -7.55 -3.97 -12.07
C LYS A 65 -7.84 -4.14 -13.56
N GLY A 66 -6.81 -3.88 -14.38
CA GLY A 66 -6.91 -4.05 -15.82
C GLY A 66 -7.50 -5.42 -16.18
#